data_AF-A0A1A8XDT9-F1
#
_entry.id   AF-A0A1A8XDT9-F1
#
_cell.length_a   1.000
_cell.length_b   1.000
_cell.length_c   1.000
_cell.angle_alpha   90.00
_cell.angle_beta   90.00
_cell.angle_gamma   90.00
#
_symmetry.space_group_name_H-M   'P 1'
#
loop_
_entity.id
_entity.type
_entity.pdbx_description
1 polymer ?
#
loop_
_entity_poly.entity_id
_entity_poly.type
_entity_poly.pdbx_seq_one_letter_code
_entity_poly.pdbx_strand_id
1 'polypeptide(L)'
;MEALGVTEDGEMPYLPSFRNYNDLNKSYYRAHGYDNKCQDLQDKLSDYVDIEELCHSFSGIFKKYSDFKTNILFDDNVCSLVNYWLYDRVFNVIIHRKNKKNVEEIIFNILKFWGYFIKSHKCNIQLEYCIQDNFEKAKKLYDFATNYHTIENYLKTPGYICTEKFSKYITENIDSYKQIEGECSNSTKIYCKLLKDIYTKYGKDNLLQLKCDNVQSISNSPSLQHQEGDTYQSFALSGTGDYTSSSSNTAVASILPLLGISFTTFFLYK
;
A
#
# COMPACT_ATOMS: atom_id res chain seq x y z
N MET A 1 10.62 -10.54 -28.57
CA MET A 1 10.05 -10.72 -27.22
C MET A 1 10.77 -9.72 -26.33
N GLU A 2 10.20 -8.53 -26.18
CA GLU A 2 10.74 -7.51 -25.28
C GLU A 2 10.61 -7.99 -23.85
N ALA A 3 11.72 -7.96 -23.12
CA ALA A 3 11.72 -8.12 -21.68
C ALA A 3 10.83 -7.01 -21.10
N LEU A 4 9.76 -7.40 -20.40
CA LEU A 4 8.96 -6.46 -19.61
C LEU A 4 9.92 -5.81 -18.62
N GLY A 5 10.28 -4.55 -18.91
CA GLY A 5 11.16 -3.75 -18.07
C GLY A 5 10.62 -3.72 -16.65
N VAL A 6 11.40 -4.27 -15.72
CA VAL A 6 11.12 -4.21 -14.29
C VAL A 6 11.26 -2.75 -13.89
N THR A 7 10.13 -2.07 -13.69
CA THR A 7 10.09 -0.72 -13.15
C THR A 7 10.53 -0.73 -11.68
N GLU A 8 11.16 0.36 -11.26
CA GLU A 8 11.72 0.61 -9.91
C GLU A 8 10.68 0.41 -8.76
N ASP A 9 9.39 0.43 -9.08
CA ASP A 9 8.27 0.22 -8.15
C ASP A 9 8.00 -1.26 -7.77
N GLY A 10 8.64 -2.22 -8.44
CA GLY A 10 8.54 -3.66 -8.16
C GLY A 10 7.15 -4.28 -8.43
N GLU A 11 6.98 -5.56 -8.07
CA GLU A 11 5.77 -6.37 -8.33
C GLU A 11 4.57 -5.98 -7.45
N MET A 12 4.87 -5.44 -6.28
CA MET A 12 3.93 -5.26 -5.17
C MET A 12 2.69 -4.42 -5.53
N PRO A 13 2.78 -3.28 -6.24
CA PRO A 13 1.62 -2.48 -6.63
C PRO A 13 0.65 -3.21 -7.58
N TYR A 14 1.13 -4.25 -8.26
CA TYR A 14 0.34 -5.02 -9.20
C TYR A 14 -0.39 -6.20 -8.55
N LEU A 15 -0.08 -6.52 -7.29
CA LEU A 15 -0.74 -7.58 -6.56
C LEU A 15 -2.21 -7.19 -6.21
N PRO A 16 -3.16 -8.12 -6.38
CA PRO A 16 -4.58 -7.90 -6.11
C PRO A 16 -4.92 -7.21 -4.79
N SER A 17 -4.39 -7.65 -3.65
CA SER A 17 -4.70 -7.07 -2.34
C SER A 17 -4.27 -5.60 -2.25
N PHE A 18 -3.09 -5.25 -2.78
CA PHE A 18 -2.59 -3.88 -2.83
C PHE A 18 -3.47 -2.99 -3.70
N ARG A 19 -3.86 -3.47 -4.88
CA ARG A 19 -4.79 -2.76 -5.77
C ARG A 19 -6.15 -2.54 -5.09
N ASN A 20 -6.70 -3.58 -4.47
CA ASN A 20 -7.98 -3.53 -3.79
C ASN A 20 -8.02 -2.46 -2.69
N TYR A 21 -7.00 -2.39 -1.83
CA TYR A 21 -6.93 -1.35 -0.79
C TYR A 21 -6.71 0.05 -1.37
N ASN A 22 -5.86 0.18 -2.39
CA ASN A 22 -5.65 1.44 -3.09
C ASN A 22 -6.95 1.94 -3.74
N ASP A 23 -7.74 1.03 -4.31
CA ASP A 23 -9.04 1.34 -4.88
C ASP A 23 -10.01 1.83 -3.81
N LEU A 24 -10.15 1.12 -2.68
CA LEU A 24 -11.00 1.54 -1.56
C LEU A 24 -10.59 2.89 -0.94
N ASN A 25 -9.32 3.27 -1.06
CA ASN A 25 -8.79 4.56 -0.58
C ASN A 25 -9.01 5.72 -1.56
N LYS A 26 -9.57 5.48 -2.76
CA LYS A 26 -9.81 6.55 -3.74
C LYS A 26 -10.81 7.59 -3.21
N SER A 27 -10.51 8.87 -3.46
CA SER A 27 -11.39 10.00 -3.11
C SER A 27 -12.79 9.91 -3.73
N TYR A 28 -12.94 9.15 -4.82
CA TYR A 28 -14.24 8.83 -5.43
C TYR A 28 -15.26 8.33 -4.39
N TYR A 29 -14.88 7.36 -3.56
CA TYR A 29 -15.80 6.81 -2.56
C TYR A 29 -16.11 7.85 -1.49
N ARG A 30 -15.09 8.53 -0.96
CA ARG A 30 -15.28 9.61 0.03
C ARG A 30 -16.26 10.68 -0.47
N ALA A 31 -16.12 11.13 -1.72
CA ALA A 31 -16.99 12.15 -2.32
C ALA A 31 -18.46 11.70 -2.49
N HIS A 32 -18.74 10.40 -2.36
CA HIS A 32 -20.08 9.84 -2.45
C HIS A 32 -20.68 9.42 -1.09
N GLY A 33 -19.95 9.61 0.01
CA GLY A 33 -20.42 9.32 1.37
C GLY A 33 -21.63 10.15 1.83
N TYR A 34 -22.15 9.84 3.02
CA TYR A 34 -23.27 10.57 3.64
C TYR A 34 -22.79 11.61 4.65
N ASP A 35 -23.12 12.88 4.46
CA ASP A 35 -22.41 13.94 5.18
C ASP A 35 -22.92 14.17 6.61
N ASN A 36 -24.23 14.39 6.82
CA ASN A 36 -24.74 14.82 8.12
C ASN A 36 -24.53 13.80 9.26
N LYS A 37 -24.61 12.51 8.96
CA LYS A 37 -24.43 11.46 9.97
C LYS A 37 -22.96 11.11 10.23
N CYS A 38 -22.05 11.46 9.33
CA CYS A 38 -20.62 11.27 9.57
C CYS A 38 -20.08 12.32 10.55
N GLN A 39 -20.60 13.55 10.51
CA GLN A 39 -20.34 14.56 11.54
C GLN A 39 -20.87 14.11 12.91
N ASP A 40 -22.12 13.65 12.99
CA ASP A 40 -22.71 13.10 14.22
C ASP A 40 -21.83 11.98 14.84
N LEU A 41 -21.25 11.12 14.00
CA LEU A 41 -20.35 10.05 14.45
C LEU A 41 -19.01 10.60 14.95
N GLN A 42 -18.45 11.59 14.27
CA GLN A 42 -17.22 12.28 14.68
C GLN A 42 -17.40 13.02 16.00
N ASP A 43 -18.53 13.67 16.23
CA ASP A 43 -18.83 14.35 17.50
C ASP A 43 -18.91 13.35 18.66
N LYS A 44 -19.50 12.18 18.40
CA LYS A 44 -19.61 11.09 19.39
C LYS A 44 -18.26 10.44 19.69
N LEU A 45 -17.37 10.37 18.70
CA LEU A 45 -16.01 9.86 18.79
C LEU A 45 -15.00 11.00 18.79
N SER A 46 -15.29 12.10 19.48
CA SER A 46 -14.53 13.36 19.44
C SER A 46 -13.06 13.25 19.88
N ASP A 47 -12.74 12.20 20.64
CA ASP A 47 -11.36 11.86 21.00
C ASP A 47 -10.52 11.43 19.79
N TYR A 48 -11.16 10.93 18.73
CA TYR A 48 -10.52 10.41 17.52
C TYR A 48 -10.58 11.42 16.38
N VAL A 49 -9.53 11.48 15.57
CA VAL A 49 -9.51 12.28 14.33
C VAL A 49 -9.87 11.41 13.13
N ASP A 50 -10.33 12.05 12.06
CA ASP A 50 -10.63 11.43 10.77
C ASP A 50 -11.75 10.37 10.79
N ILE A 51 -12.56 10.35 11.85
CA ILE A 51 -13.74 9.48 11.93
C ILE A 51 -14.75 9.87 10.86
N GLU A 52 -14.94 11.18 10.67
CA GLU A 52 -15.80 11.72 9.61
C GLU A 52 -15.32 11.23 8.23
N GLU A 53 -14.03 11.41 7.91
CA GLU A 53 -13.43 10.95 6.65
C GLU A 53 -13.58 9.43 6.44
N LEU A 54 -13.31 8.65 7.48
CA LEU A 54 -13.49 7.20 7.45
C LEU A 54 -14.96 6.86 7.15
N CYS A 55 -15.90 7.54 7.80
CA CYS A 55 -17.33 7.35 7.61
C CYS A 55 -17.79 7.70 6.19
N HIS A 56 -17.31 8.80 5.60
CA HIS A 56 -17.62 9.15 4.21
C HIS A 56 -17.09 8.09 3.25
N SER A 57 -15.84 7.68 3.41
CA SER A 57 -15.20 6.68 2.56
C SER A 57 -15.95 5.35 2.65
N PHE A 58 -16.20 4.89 3.87
CA PHE A 58 -16.91 3.65 4.16
C PHE A 58 -18.31 3.67 3.57
N SER A 59 -19.13 4.69 3.86
CA SER A 59 -20.48 4.79 3.31
C SER A 59 -20.52 4.93 1.79
N GLY A 60 -19.57 5.66 1.22
CA GLY A 60 -19.41 5.81 -0.23
C GLY A 60 -19.10 4.50 -0.95
N ILE A 61 -18.25 3.65 -0.37
CA ILE A 61 -17.95 2.30 -0.89
C ILE A 61 -19.25 1.51 -1.10
N PHE A 62 -20.18 1.57 -0.16
CA PHE A 62 -21.43 0.82 -0.24
C PHE A 62 -22.49 1.47 -1.14
N LYS A 63 -22.53 2.80 -1.19
CA LYS A 63 -23.37 3.51 -2.13
C LYS A 63 -22.96 3.23 -3.58
N LYS A 64 -21.66 3.03 -3.81
CA LYS A 64 -21.05 2.75 -5.12
C LYS A 64 -20.59 1.30 -5.25
N TYR A 65 -21.21 0.40 -4.49
CA TYR A 65 -20.86 -1.02 -4.45
C TYR A 65 -20.89 -1.69 -5.82
N SER A 66 -21.85 -1.32 -6.68
CA SER A 66 -21.96 -1.83 -8.06
C SER A 66 -20.77 -1.48 -8.95
N ASP A 67 -20.03 -0.43 -8.61
CA ASP A 67 -18.92 0.09 -9.41
C ASP A 67 -17.61 -0.60 -9.03
N PHE A 68 -17.65 -1.49 -8.04
CA PHE A 68 -16.48 -2.16 -7.50
C PHE A 68 -16.02 -3.27 -8.46
N LYS A 69 -14.83 -3.07 -9.06
CA LYS A 69 -14.18 -4.05 -9.94
C LYS A 69 -12.93 -4.57 -9.25
N THR A 70 -13.05 -5.62 -8.46
CA THR A 70 -11.92 -6.13 -7.65
C THR A 70 -11.67 -7.61 -7.79
N ASN A 71 -10.40 -7.96 -7.65
CA ASN A 71 -9.95 -9.34 -7.50
C ASN A 71 -10.10 -9.73 -6.03
N ILE A 72 -11.27 -10.24 -5.64
CA ILE A 72 -11.54 -10.70 -4.27
C ILE A 72 -11.19 -12.18 -4.13
N LEU A 73 -10.72 -12.57 -2.93
CA LEU A 73 -10.33 -13.94 -2.64
C LEU A 73 -11.48 -14.95 -2.80
N PHE A 74 -12.66 -14.60 -2.29
CA PHE A 74 -13.86 -15.43 -2.38
C PHE A 74 -14.88 -14.65 -3.22
N ASP A 75 -15.40 -15.31 -4.26
CA ASP A 75 -16.26 -14.71 -5.30
C ASP A 75 -17.54 -14.07 -4.71
N ASP A 76 -17.85 -14.39 -3.46
CA ASP A 76 -19.10 -14.01 -2.80
C ASP A 76 -18.98 -12.85 -1.81
N ASN A 77 -17.84 -12.15 -1.62
CA ASN A 77 -17.92 -11.01 -0.69
C ASN A 77 -16.90 -9.86 -0.76
N VAL A 78 -17.30 -8.75 -1.40
CA VAL A 78 -16.73 -7.40 -1.18
C VAL A 78 -16.74 -7.03 0.31
N CYS A 79 -17.68 -7.53 1.11
CA CYS A 79 -17.71 -7.23 2.55
C CYS A 79 -16.49 -7.78 3.29
N SER A 80 -15.92 -8.91 2.89
CA SER A 80 -14.71 -9.42 3.54
C SER A 80 -13.55 -8.46 3.33
N LEU A 81 -13.34 -8.02 2.09
CA LEU A 81 -12.34 -7.01 1.76
C LEU A 81 -12.58 -5.71 2.54
N VAL A 82 -13.83 -5.23 2.56
CA VAL A 82 -14.18 -3.99 3.25
C VAL A 82 -14.04 -4.11 4.77
N ASN A 83 -14.28 -5.30 5.35
CA ASN A 83 -13.95 -5.57 6.74
C ASN A 83 -12.46 -5.39 7.00
N TYR A 84 -11.59 -6.04 6.20
CA TYR A 84 -10.16 -5.88 6.37
C TYR A 84 -9.68 -4.44 6.18
N TRP A 85 -10.23 -3.74 5.19
CA TRP A 85 -9.93 -2.32 4.97
C TRP A 85 -10.37 -1.45 6.15
N LEU A 86 -11.57 -1.66 6.69
CA LEU A 86 -12.09 -0.89 7.82
C LEU A 86 -11.19 -1.05 9.04
N TYR A 87 -10.88 -2.28 9.43
CA TYR A 87 -10.02 -2.54 10.58
C TYR A 87 -8.58 -2.05 10.34
N ASP A 88 -8.05 -2.18 9.13
CA ASP A 88 -6.74 -1.62 8.77
C ASP A 88 -6.69 -0.11 8.99
N ARG A 89 -7.72 0.63 8.53
CA ARG A 89 -7.85 2.07 8.77
C ARG A 89 -7.96 2.39 10.27
N VAL A 90 -8.75 1.62 11.02
CA VAL A 90 -8.91 1.84 12.47
C VAL A 90 -7.59 1.64 13.21
N PHE A 91 -6.88 0.53 12.97
CA PHE A 91 -5.62 0.22 13.64
C PHE A 91 -4.47 1.15 13.20
N ASN A 92 -4.32 1.41 11.90
CA ASN A 92 -3.14 2.08 11.35
C ASN A 92 -3.28 3.59 11.17
N VAL A 93 -4.51 4.11 11.09
CA VAL A 93 -4.76 5.55 10.89
C VAL A 93 -5.40 6.17 12.13
N ILE A 94 -6.55 5.67 12.55
CA ILE A 94 -7.36 6.31 13.60
C ILE A 94 -6.68 6.20 14.98
N ILE A 95 -6.36 4.98 15.40
CA ILE A 95 -5.77 4.70 16.71
C ILE A 95 -4.32 5.16 16.79
N HIS A 96 -3.57 4.99 15.71
CA HIS A 96 -2.17 5.39 15.63
C HIS A 96 -1.98 6.90 15.87
N ARG A 97 -2.91 7.74 15.41
CA ARG A 97 -2.84 9.21 15.56
C ARG A 97 -3.14 9.72 16.98
N LYS A 98 -3.77 8.90 17.84
CA LYS A 98 -4.35 9.37 19.12
C LYS A 98 -3.80 8.68 20.36
N ASN A 99 -2.92 7.69 20.21
CA ASN A 99 -2.35 6.90 21.32
C ASN A 99 -3.39 6.24 22.26
N LYS A 100 -4.68 6.23 21.89
CA LYS A 100 -5.79 5.56 22.59
C LYS A 100 -6.25 4.36 21.77
N LYS A 101 -6.34 3.18 22.39
CA LYS A 101 -6.73 1.93 21.73
C LYS A 101 -8.11 1.44 22.19
N ASN A 102 -9.19 2.08 21.75
CA ASN A 102 -10.54 1.54 21.94
C ASN A 102 -11.18 1.17 20.59
N VAL A 103 -10.66 0.12 19.97
CA VAL A 103 -11.14 -0.40 18.68
C VAL A 103 -12.63 -0.76 18.77
N GLU A 104 -13.02 -1.42 19.86
CA GLU A 104 -14.40 -1.86 20.09
C GLU A 104 -15.36 -0.66 20.08
N GLU A 105 -15.06 0.40 20.83
CA GLU A 105 -15.88 1.62 20.85
C GLU A 105 -16.04 2.22 19.45
N ILE A 106 -14.95 2.33 18.68
CA ILE A 106 -14.99 2.88 17.32
C ILE A 106 -15.90 2.00 16.45
N ILE A 107 -15.67 0.68 16.43
CA ILE A 107 -16.41 -0.26 15.59
C ILE A 107 -17.89 -0.32 16.01
N PHE A 108 -18.21 -0.35 17.31
CA PHE A 108 -19.58 -0.34 17.79
C PHE A 108 -20.33 0.94 17.40
N ASN A 109 -19.66 2.10 17.46
CA ASN A 109 -20.29 3.34 17.01
C ASN A 109 -20.45 3.35 15.49
N ILE A 110 -19.46 2.93 14.71
CA ILE A 110 -19.59 2.77 13.26
C ILE A 110 -20.79 1.86 12.92
N LEU A 111 -20.95 0.73 13.62
CA LEU A 111 -22.08 -0.20 13.46
C LEU A 111 -23.45 0.40 13.80
N LYS A 112 -23.55 1.23 14.84
CA LYS A 112 -24.80 1.91 15.19
C LYS A 112 -25.19 2.92 14.10
N PHE A 113 -24.21 3.64 13.57
CA PHE A 113 -24.42 4.60 12.49
C PHE A 113 -24.69 3.92 11.16
N TRP A 114 -24.12 2.73 10.95
CA TRP A 114 -24.30 1.91 9.77
C TRP A 114 -25.75 1.53 9.46
N GLY A 115 -26.56 1.27 10.48
CA GLY A 115 -27.99 0.98 10.31
C GLY A 115 -28.76 2.10 9.59
N TYR A 116 -28.23 3.32 9.56
CA TYR A 116 -28.80 4.45 8.82
C TYR A 116 -28.35 4.55 7.36
N PHE A 117 -27.20 3.97 7.02
CA PHE A 117 -26.55 4.15 5.72
C PHE A 117 -26.84 3.04 4.73
N ILE A 118 -26.96 1.81 5.21
CA ILE A 118 -27.13 0.63 4.37
C ILE A 118 -28.52 0.07 4.61
N LYS A 119 -29.41 0.26 3.63
CA LYS A 119 -30.77 -0.31 3.62
C LYS A 119 -30.80 -1.83 3.44
N SER A 120 -29.67 -2.48 3.14
CA SER A 120 -29.61 -3.91 2.86
C SER A 120 -28.55 -4.60 3.71
N HIS A 121 -28.94 -5.66 4.41
CA HIS A 121 -28.13 -6.51 5.29
C HIS A 121 -26.99 -7.28 4.55
N LYS A 122 -26.26 -6.64 3.64
CA LYS A 122 -25.33 -7.30 2.73
C LYS A 122 -23.96 -7.57 3.37
N CYS A 123 -23.56 -6.77 4.35
CA CYS A 123 -22.27 -6.93 5.04
C CYS A 123 -22.42 -7.02 6.55
N ASN A 124 -21.91 -8.11 7.11
CA ASN A 124 -21.68 -8.24 8.53
C ASN A 124 -20.26 -7.75 8.84
N ILE A 125 -20.12 -6.90 9.86
CA ILE A 125 -18.80 -6.58 10.41
C ILE A 125 -18.37 -7.73 11.31
N GLN A 126 -17.13 -8.19 11.12
CA GLN A 126 -16.55 -9.27 11.90
C GLN A 126 -16.04 -8.70 13.23
N LEU A 127 -16.80 -8.88 14.30
CA LEU A 127 -16.47 -8.31 15.62
C LEU A 127 -15.18 -8.89 16.22
N GLU A 128 -14.82 -10.12 15.87
CA GLU A 128 -13.61 -10.81 16.32
C GLU A 128 -12.32 -10.11 15.87
N TYR A 129 -12.39 -9.25 14.86
CA TYR A 129 -11.28 -8.40 14.42
C TYR A 129 -11.05 -7.17 15.31
N CYS A 130 -11.92 -6.91 16.29
CA CYS A 130 -11.63 -5.93 17.34
C CYS A 130 -10.40 -6.35 18.18
N ILE A 131 -10.12 -7.65 18.24
CA ILE A 131 -8.89 -8.19 18.82
C ILE A 131 -7.78 -8.10 17.77
N GLN A 132 -6.78 -7.24 18.03
CA GLN A 132 -5.70 -6.93 17.10
C GLN A 132 -4.98 -8.19 16.57
N ASP A 133 -4.64 -9.15 17.44
CA ASP A 133 -3.96 -10.40 17.04
C ASP A 133 -4.81 -11.22 16.05
N ASN A 134 -6.12 -11.31 16.28
CA ASN A 134 -7.03 -12.02 15.37
C ASN A 134 -7.08 -11.33 14.01
N PHE A 135 -7.20 -10.00 14.01
CA PHE A 135 -7.23 -9.20 12.78
C PHE A 135 -5.94 -9.32 11.98
N GLU A 136 -4.78 -9.13 12.62
CA GLU A 136 -3.48 -9.15 11.94
C GLU A 136 -3.21 -10.52 11.30
N LYS A 137 -3.51 -11.62 12.02
CA LYS A 137 -3.37 -12.98 11.49
C LYS A 137 -4.34 -13.21 10.33
N ALA A 138 -5.62 -12.88 10.50
CA ALA A 138 -6.62 -13.06 9.45
C ALA A 138 -6.29 -12.22 8.20
N LYS A 139 -5.84 -10.97 8.37
CA LYS A 139 -5.46 -10.08 7.27
C LYS A 139 -4.25 -10.60 6.50
N LYS A 140 -3.19 -11.08 7.19
CA LYS A 140 -2.03 -11.70 6.53
C LYS A 140 -2.45 -12.88 5.63
N LEU A 141 -3.27 -13.77 6.17
CA LEU A 141 -3.82 -14.89 5.41
C LEU A 141 -4.66 -14.41 4.22
N TYR A 142 -5.59 -13.49 4.46
CA TYR A 142 -6.48 -13.00 3.41
C TYR A 142 -5.70 -12.31 2.27
N ASP A 143 -4.79 -11.40 2.59
CA ASP A 143 -4.06 -10.61 1.62
C ASP A 143 -3.15 -11.48 0.75
N PHE A 144 -2.41 -12.41 1.34
CA PHE A 144 -1.53 -13.31 0.57
C PHE A 144 -2.33 -14.28 -0.30
N ALA A 145 -3.40 -14.87 0.23
CA ALA A 145 -4.30 -15.73 -0.54
C ALA A 145 -4.96 -14.98 -1.70
N THR A 146 -5.32 -13.71 -1.51
CA THR A 146 -5.87 -12.85 -2.59
C THR A 146 -4.85 -12.66 -3.72
N ASN A 147 -3.56 -12.68 -3.38
CA ASN A 147 -2.46 -12.50 -4.34
C ASN A 147 -2.00 -13.79 -5.03
N TYR A 148 -2.45 -14.95 -4.55
CA TYR A 148 -1.94 -16.28 -4.94
C TYR A 148 -1.77 -16.44 -6.45
N HIS A 149 -2.84 -16.28 -7.25
CA HIS A 149 -2.78 -16.50 -8.69
C HIS A 149 -1.86 -15.51 -9.43
N THR A 150 -1.78 -14.26 -8.95
CA THR A 150 -0.88 -13.28 -9.58
C THR A 150 0.57 -13.62 -9.28
N ILE A 151 0.88 -14.02 -8.04
CA ILE A 151 2.21 -14.50 -7.65
C ILE A 151 2.59 -15.74 -8.46
N GLU A 152 1.69 -16.72 -8.51
CA GLU A 152 1.90 -17.96 -9.25
C GLU A 152 2.20 -17.70 -10.73
N ASN A 153 1.49 -16.76 -11.36
CA ASN A 153 1.73 -16.38 -12.75
C ASN A 153 3.10 -15.73 -12.96
N TYR A 154 3.54 -14.86 -12.06
CA TYR A 154 4.91 -14.31 -12.12
C TYR A 154 5.94 -15.43 -12.02
N LEU A 155 5.81 -16.31 -11.03
CA LEU A 155 6.79 -17.38 -10.78
C LEU A 155 6.84 -18.43 -11.89
N LYS A 156 5.72 -18.69 -12.58
CA LYS A 156 5.67 -19.60 -13.74
C LYS A 156 6.17 -18.96 -15.04
N THR A 157 6.38 -17.65 -15.06
CA THR A 157 6.87 -16.96 -16.27
C THR A 157 8.32 -17.37 -16.54
N PRO A 158 8.64 -17.94 -17.73
CA PRO A 158 9.99 -18.38 -18.03
C PRO A 158 11.00 -17.23 -17.94
N GLY A 159 12.10 -17.47 -17.21
CA GLY A 159 13.17 -16.48 -17.03
C GLY A 159 12.81 -15.32 -16.10
N TYR A 160 11.69 -15.39 -15.38
CA TYR A 160 11.34 -14.38 -14.39
C TYR A 160 12.37 -14.31 -13.26
N ILE A 161 12.78 -13.09 -12.90
CA ILE A 161 13.70 -12.82 -11.80
C ILE A 161 12.97 -11.94 -10.79
N CYS A 162 12.75 -12.46 -9.59
CA CYS A 162 12.10 -11.73 -8.53
C CYS A 162 12.96 -10.56 -8.03
N THR A 163 12.33 -9.44 -7.69
CA THR A 163 12.99 -8.46 -6.82
C THR A 163 13.22 -9.05 -5.42
N GLU A 164 14.21 -8.55 -4.69
CA GLU A 164 14.45 -8.95 -3.30
C GLU A 164 13.20 -8.72 -2.41
N LYS A 165 12.51 -7.59 -2.64
CA LYS A 165 11.29 -7.22 -1.92
C LYS A 165 10.16 -8.23 -2.15
N PHE A 166 9.98 -8.68 -3.40
CA PHE A 166 8.95 -9.65 -3.74
C PHE A 166 9.27 -11.05 -3.21
N SER A 167 10.53 -11.48 -3.32
CA SER A 167 10.99 -12.74 -2.71
C SER A 167 10.76 -12.74 -1.20
N LYS A 168 11.17 -11.66 -0.52
CA LYS A 168 10.96 -11.50 0.92
C LYS A 168 9.48 -11.52 1.30
N TYR A 169 8.64 -10.81 0.54
CA TYR A 169 7.19 -10.82 0.75
C TYR A 169 6.61 -12.25 0.69
N ILE A 170 7.01 -13.07 -0.29
CA ILE A 170 6.55 -14.46 -0.41
C ILE A 170 7.01 -15.29 0.81
N THR A 171 8.31 -15.24 1.13
CA THR A 171 8.87 -16.03 2.23
C THR A 171 8.24 -15.67 3.58
N GLU A 172 8.13 -14.38 3.91
CA GLU A 172 7.56 -13.93 5.19
C GLU A 172 6.08 -14.31 5.35
N ASN A 173 5.31 -14.30 4.25
CA ASN A 173 3.92 -14.75 4.30
C ASN A 173 3.81 -16.27 4.46
N ILE A 174 4.63 -17.06 3.77
CA ILE A 174 4.65 -18.52 3.94
C ILE A 174 5.02 -18.90 5.38
N ASP A 175 6.01 -18.23 5.97
CA ASP A 175 6.38 -18.47 7.36
C ASP A 175 5.26 -18.07 8.32
N SER A 176 4.57 -16.96 8.04
CA SER A 176 3.38 -16.55 8.80
C SER A 176 2.26 -17.60 8.70
N TYR A 177 2.03 -18.20 7.54
CA TYR A 177 1.04 -19.28 7.37
C TYR A 177 1.38 -20.51 8.20
N LYS A 178 2.63 -20.95 8.19
CA LYS A 178 3.11 -22.09 8.99
C LYS A 178 2.98 -21.81 10.48
N GLN A 179 3.34 -20.60 10.92
CA GLN A 179 3.18 -20.19 12.32
C GLN A 179 1.71 -20.20 12.74
N ILE A 180 0.84 -19.58 11.95
CA ILE A 180 -0.60 -19.52 12.23
C ILE A 180 -1.21 -20.93 12.24
N GLU A 181 -0.80 -21.80 11.30
CA GLU A 181 -1.24 -23.20 11.28
C GLU A 181 -0.92 -23.93 12.60
N GLY A 182 0.28 -23.70 13.17
CA GLY A 182 0.68 -24.27 14.46
C GLY A 182 -0.25 -23.87 15.62
N GLU A 183 -0.90 -22.70 15.53
CA GLU A 183 -1.86 -22.23 16.53
C GLU A 183 -3.29 -22.77 16.33
N CYS A 184 -3.56 -23.41 15.19
CA CYS A 184 -4.91 -23.76 14.79
C CYS A 184 -5.38 -25.15 15.22
N SER A 185 -4.55 -25.91 15.92
CA SER A 185 -4.93 -27.21 16.48
C SER A 185 -6.11 -27.06 17.46
N ASN A 186 -7.29 -27.57 17.09
CA ASN A 186 -8.55 -27.49 17.86
C ASN A 186 -9.04 -26.05 18.16
N SER A 187 -8.52 -25.05 17.46
CA SER A 187 -8.89 -23.65 17.65
C SER A 187 -10.10 -23.26 16.81
N THR A 188 -11.07 -22.58 17.42
CA THR A 188 -12.23 -22.00 16.74
C THR A 188 -12.03 -20.54 16.33
N LYS A 189 -10.80 -20.02 16.49
CA LYS A 189 -10.49 -18.63 16.13
C LYS A 189 -10.74 -18.37 14.64
N ILE A 190 -11.19 -17.16 14.32
CA ILE A 190 -11.62 -16.79 12.97
C ILE A 190 -10.53 -16.99 11.91
N TYR A 191 -9.27 -16.71 12.24
CA TYR A 191 -8.15 -16.91 11.31
C TYR A 191 -7.87 -18.39 11.02
N CYS A 192 -8.21 -19.31 11.94
CA CYS A 192 -8.05 -20.75 11.72
C CYS A 192 -9.09 -21.30 10.75
N LYS A 193 -10.33 -20.81 10.86
CA LYS A 193 -11.37 -21.10 9.85
C LYS A 193 -10.94 -20.60 8.48
N LEU A 194 -10.49 -19.35 8.40
CA LEU A 194 -10.00 -18.75 7.16
C LEU A 194 -8.83 -19.53 6.54
N LEU A 195 -7.86 -19.95 7.36
CA LEU A 195 -6.73 -20.76 6.90
C LEU A 195 -7.21 -22.06 6.23
N LYS A 196 -8.15 -22.77 6.86
CA LYS A 196 -8.74 -23.98 6.31
C LYS A 196 -9.46 -23.72 4.98
N ASP A 197 -10.22 -22.63 4.90
CA ASP A 197 -10.94 -22.25 3.68
C ASP A 197 -9.96 -21.94 2.53
N ILE A 198 -8.85 -21.24 2.83
CA ILE A 198 -7.79 -20.95 1.87
C ILE A 198 -7.09 -22.23 1.39
N TYR A 199 -6.71 -23.13 2.30
CA TYR A 199 -6.09 -24.40 1.93
C TYR A 199 -7.01 -25.29 1.13
N THR A 200 -8.32 -25.24 1.39
CA THR A 200 -9.32 -25.93 0.57
C THR A 200 -9.38 -25.32 -0.84
N LYS A 201 -9.31 -24.00 -0.98
CA LYS A 201 -9.41 -23.30 -2.26
C LYS A 201 -8.18 -23.50 -3.16
N TYR A 202 -6.97 -23.35 -2.62
CA TYR A 202 -5.74 -23.34 -3.42
C TYR A 202 -4.90 -24.62 -3.30
N GLY A 203 -5.15 -25.44 -2.29
CA GLY A 203 -4.26 -26.53 -1.89
C GLY A 203 -3.14 -26.01 -1.00
N LYS A 204 -3.00 -26.63 0.18
CA LYS A 204 -1.95 -26.26 1.16
C LYS A 204 -0.56 -26.27 0.53
N ASP A 205 -0.20 -27.38 -0.12
CA ASP A 205 1.14 -27.55 -0.68
C ASP A 205 1.43 -26.57 -1.81
N ASN A 206 0.45 -26.30 -2.68
CA ASN A 206 0.59 -25.33 -3.76
C ASN A 206 0.91 -23.93 -3.22
N LEU A 207 0.21 -23.50 -2.16
CA LEU A 207 0.42 -22.19 -1.55
C LEU A 207 1.75 -22.11 -0.80
N LEU A 208 2.09 -23.14 -0.02
CA LEU A 208 3.30 -23.14 0.82
C LEU A 208 4.59 -23.41 0.04
N GLN A 209 4.50 -23.90 -1.19
CA GLN A 209 5.66 -24.14 -2.07
C GLN A 209 6.00 -22.96 -2.98
N LEU A 210 5.21 -21.88 -2.99
CA LEU A 210 5.54 -20.67 -3.74
C LEU A 210 6.92 -20.16 -3.31
N LYS A 211 7.83 -19.99 -4.27
CA LYS A 211 9.17 -19.47 -4.01
C LYS A 211 9.73 -18.84 -5.27
N CYS A 212 10.60 -17.85 -5.07
CA CYS A 212 11.41 -17.30 -6.15
C CYS A 212 12.63 -18.21 -6.38
N ASP A 213 12.73 -18.80 -7.57
CA ASP A 213 13.90 -19.61 -7.94
C ASP A 213 15.09 -18.74 -8.35
N ASN A 214 14.83 -17.54 -8.89
CA ASN A 214 15.83 -16.54 -9.23
C ASN A 214 15.48 -15.21 -8.57
N VAL A 215 16.44 -14.61 -7.86
CA VAL A 215 16.30 -13.30 -7.22
C VAL A 215 17.37 -12.37 -7.76
N GLN A 216 17.00 -11.13 -8.03
CA GLN A 216 17.94 -10.09 -8.46
C GLN A 216 19.02 -9.96 -7.40
N SER A 217 20.28 -10.21 -7.77
CA SER A 217 21.41 -9.87 -6.93
C SER A 217 21.78 -8.42 -7.20
N ILE A 218 21.81 -7.58 -6.17
CA ILE A 218 22.43 -6.25 -6.28
C ILE A 218 23.94 -6.48 -6.38
N SER A 219 24.41 -6.80 -7.59
CA SER A 219 25.82 -6.64 -7.90
C SER A 219 26.04 -5.14 -8.04
N ASN A 220 26.65 -4.53 -7.02
CA ASN A 220 27.32 -3.24 -7.16
C ASN A 220 28.42 -3.42 -8.23
N SER A 221 28.08 -3.24 -9.50
CA SER A 221 29.07 -3.31 -10.56
C SER A 221 29.79 -1.96 -10.66
N PRO A 222 31.13 -1.93 -10.67
CA PRO A 222 31.91 -0.71 -10.68
C PRO A 222 31.72 0.05 -11.99
N SER A 223 31.69 1.38 -11.87
CA SER A 223 31.71 2.36 -12.97
C SER A 223 32.61 1.91 -14.12
N LEU A 224 32.03 1.71 -15.31
CA LEU A 224 32.77 1.60 -16.56
C LEU A 224 33.54 2.90 -16.78
N GLN A 225 34.84 2.87 -16.48
CA GLN A 225 35.77 3.88 -17.00
C GLN A 225 35.78 3.75 -18.52
N HIS A 226 35.32 4.80 -19.18
CA HIS A 226 35.47 4.98 -20.61
C HIS A 226 36.95 5.21 -20.90
N GLN A 227 37.64 4.19 -21.43
CA GLN A 227 38.89 4.36 -22.16
C GLN A 227 38.53 4.28 -23.64
N GLU A 228 38.61 5.41 -24.34
CA GLU A 228 38.88 5.39 -25.77
C GLU A 228 39.83 6.54 -26.10
N GLY A 229 40.98 6.14 -26.67
CA GLY A 229 42.01 7.03 -27.14
C GLY A 229 41.82 7.39 -28.61
N ASP A 230 42.55 8.44 -28.97
CA ASP A 230 43.12 8.74 -30.27
C ASP A 230 42.32 9.58 -31.31
N THR A 231 42.80 10.82 -31.38
CA THR A 231 43.21 11.58 -32.58
C THR A 231 42.26 12.68 -33.05
N TYR A 232 42.60 13.94 -32.70
CA TYR A 232 42.55 15.05 -33.67
C TYR A 232 43.71 16.03 -33.41
N GLN A 233 44.33 16.44 -34.51
CA GLN A 233 45.57 17.22 -34.59
C GLN A 233 45.27 18.69 -34.89
N SER A 234 46.16 19.58 -34.39
CA SER A 234 46.26 21.03 -34.61
C SER A 234 45.24 21.87 -33.83
N PHE A 235 45.61 22.89 -33.04
CA PHE A 235 46.52 23.99 -33.36
C PHE A 235 47.42 24.39 -32.19
N ALA A 236 48.69 24.65 -32.52
CA ALA A 236 49.65 25.32 -31.65
C ALA A 236 49.40 26.82 -31.61
N LEU A 237 49.39 27.42 -30.41
CA LEU A 237 49.92 28.76 -30.17
C LEU A 237 50.61 28.74 -28.79
N SER A 238 51.93 28.89 -28.82
CA SER A 238 52.80 28.97 -27.66
C SER A 238 52.62 30.28 -26.90
N GLY A 239 52.71 30.20 -25.56
CA GLY A 239 52.76 31.35 -24.67
C GLY A 239 53.23 30.94 -23.28
N THR A 240 54.54 30.82 -23.15
CA THR A 240 55.41 30.77 -21.96
C THR A 240 54.82 31.11 -20.58
N GLY A 241 55.24 30.34 -19.56
CA GLY A 241 55.68 30.92 -18.29
C GLY A 241 55.00 30.45 -17.00
N ASP A 242 55.65 29.50 -16.33
CA ASP A 242 55.84 29.34 -14.88
C ASP A 242 54.68 29.16 -13.88
N TYR A 243 54.71 27.97 -13.28
CA TYR A 243 54.82 27.72 -11.83
C TYR A 243 54.46 28.87 -10.88
N THR A 244 53.44 28.67 -10.05
CA THR A 244 53.64 28.32 -8.64
C THR A 244 52.32 28.08 -7.92
N SER A 245 52.33 27.02 -7.11
CA SER A 245 51.38 26.74 -6.05
C SER A 245 51.22 27.90 -5.08
N SER A 246 50.00 28.16 -4.61
CA SER A 246 49.72 28.14 -3.16
C SER A 246 48.26 28.48 -2.90
N SER A 247 47.66 27.62 -2.09
CA SER A 247 46.50 27.86 -1.22
C SER A 247 46.37 29.30 -0.72
N SER A 248 45.15 29.83 -0.65
CA SER A 248 44.30 29.70 0.55
C SER A 248 43.04 30.56 0.44
N ASN A 249 41.97 30.04 1.03
CA ASN A 249 40.61 30.60 1.09
C ASN A 249 40.58 31.97 1.78
N THR A 250 39.73 32.90 1.32
CA THR A 250 38.57 33.40 2.10
C THR A 250 37.71 34.42 1.36
N ALA A 251 36.44 34.47 1.79
CA ALA A 251 35.53 35.61 1.85
C ALA A 251 34.61 35.94 0.66
N VAL A 252 33.39 35.42 0.78
CA VAL A 252 32.09 36.14 0.77
C VAL A 252 31.99 37.37 -0.16
N ALA A 253 31.10 37.27 -1.15
CA ALA A 253 30.32 38.40 -1.63
C ALA A 253 28.86 37.97 -1.80
N SER A 254 28.04 38.47 -0.88
CA SER A 254 26.59 38.59 -0.99
C SER A 254 26.21 39.38 -2.24
N ILE A 255 25.05 39.07 -2.85
CA ILE A 255 23.97 40.00 -3.25
C ILE A 255 22.86 39.16 -3.92
N LEU A 256 21.73 39.04 -3.23
CA LEU A 256 20.43 38.76 -3.86
C LEU A 256 19.88 40.07 -4.46
N PRO A 257 19.23 40.00 -5.62
CA PRO A 257 18.13 40.91 -5.94
C PRO A 257 16.80 40.15 -5.90
N LEU A 258 15.99 40.48 -4.88
CA LEU A 258 14.55 40.30 -4.90
C LEU A 258 13.97 41.23 -5.97
N LEU A 259 13.25 40.68 -6.94
CA LEU A 259 12.28 41.42 -7.73
C LEU A 259 10.91 40.83 -7.48
N GLY A 260 10.17 41.48 -6.58
CA GLY A 260 8.73 41.40 -6.52
C GLY A 260 8.13 42.14 -7.71
N ILE A 261 7.09 41.55 -8.30
CA ILE A 261 6.20 42.28 -9.20
C ILE A 261 4.78 42.16 -8.68
N SER A 262 4.17 43.35 -8.68
CA SER A 262 2.97 43.81 -8.03
C SER A 262 1.69 43.09 -8.47
N PHE A 263 0.75 43.03 -7.53
CA PHE A 263 -0.68 42.84 -7.78
C PHE A 263 -1.19 43.83 -8.82
N THR A 264 -1.96 43.33 -9.78
CA THR A 264 -3.02 44.09 -10.44
C THR A 264 -4.30 43.24 -10.41
N THR A 265 -5.19 43.59 -9.48
CA THR A 265 -6.64 43.37 -9.61
C THR A 265 -7.20 44.21 -10.76
N PHE A 266 -8.47 43.99 -11.12
CA PHE A 266 -9.24 44.43 -12.31
C PHE A 266 -9.22 43.36 -13.41
N PHE A 267 -10.33 42.72 -13.80
CA PHE A 267 -11.62 43.29 -14.15
C PHE A 267 -12.82 42.37 -13.83
N LEU A 268 -13.87 43.00 -13.30
CA LEU A 268 -15.28 42.59 -13.42
C LEU A 268 -15.71 42.60 -14.90
N TYR A 269 -16.51 41.62 -15.34
CA TYR A 269 -17.53 41.61 -16.42
C TYR A 269 -17.83 40.11 -16.67
N LYS A 270 -19.04 39.54 -16.63
CA LYS A 270 -20.43 39.99 -16.66
C LYS A 270 -21.28 38.90 -15.98
#